data_AF-A0A5Y0QL89-F1
#
_entry.id   AF-A0A5Y0QL89-F1
#
_cell.length_a   1.000
_cell.length_b   1.000
_cell.length_c   1.000
_cell.angle_alpha   90.00
_cell.angle_beta   90.00
_cell.angle_gamma   90.00
#
_symmetry.space_group_name_H-M   'P 1'
#
loop_
_entity.id
_entity.type
_entity.pdbx_description
1 polymer ?
#
loop_
_entity_poly.entity_id
_entity_poly.type
_entity_poly.pdbx_seq_one_letter_code
_entity_poly.pdbx_strand_id
1 'polypeptide(L)'
;AQAVTGVKPRILGVPGLDTKEVAVALASAAIKLRAFAYLSAWGCKTISEAMEYRKNFSQRELMVIWPDFLAWDTVKNTTATAYATARALGLRAYIDQTVGWHKTLSNVGVQGVTGISASVFWDLQASGTDADLLNEAGVTTLVRKDGFRFWGNRTCSDDPLFLFENYTRTAQVLADTMAEAHMWAVDKPITATLIRDIVDGINAKFRELKSNGYIVEGKCWFDEESNDKETLKAGKL
;
A
#
# COMPACT_ATOMS: atom_id res chain seq x y z
N ALA A 1 7.22 -2.16 18.28
CA ALA A 1 8.16 -2.19 17.13
C ALA A 1 9.12 -1.00 17.20
N GLN A 2 8.71 0.23 16.85
CA GLN A 2 9.61 1.39 16.81
C GLN A 2 10.37 1.66 18.12
N ALA A 3 9.72 1.55 19.28
CA ALA A 3 10.39 1.73 20.58
C ALA A 3 11.48 0.68 20.89
N VAL A 4 11.45 -0.48 20.21
CA VAL A 4 12.38 -1.60 20.46
C VAL A 4 13.42 -1.71 19.35
N THR A 5 13.00 -1.54 18.09
CA THR A 5 13.84 -1.77 16.91
C THR A 5 14.27 -0.47 16.21
N GLY A 6 13.74 0.68 16.62
CA GLY A 6 13.91 1.95 15.91
C GLY A 6 13.13 2.05 14.60
N VAL A 7 12.44 0.98 14.17
CA VAL A 7 11.78 0.91 12.85
C VAL A 7 10.27 0.76 13.00
N LYS A 8 9.52 1.57 12.25
CA LYS A 8 8.07 1.45 12.09
C LYS A 8 7.76 0.69 10.79
N PRO A 9 7.19 -0.53 10.84
CA PRO A 9 6.87 -1.29 9.64
C PRO A 9 5.84 -0.58 8.75
N ARG A 10 6.12 -0.50 7.45
CA ARG A 10 5.24 0.15 6.44
C ARG A 10 4.65 -0.79 5.40
N ILE A 11 5.17 -2.02 5.34
CA ILE A 11 4.77 -3.06 4.40
C ILE A 11 4.49 -4.29 5.24
N LEU A 12 3.26 -4.80 5.17
CA LEU A 12 2.77 -5.88 6.03
C LEU A 12 2.25 -7.04 5.20
N GLY A 13 2.43 -8.25 5.71
CA GLY A 13 1.88 -9.47 5.13
C GLY A 13 2.19 -10.66 6.03
N VAL A 14 1.41 -11.72 5.90
CA VAL A 14 1.63 -12.97 6.66
C VAL A 14 1.62 -14.14 5.68
N PRO A 15 2.67 -14.29 4.85
CA PRO A 15 2.64 -15.21 3.73
C PRO A 15 2.39 -16.65 4.17
N GLY A 16 1.34 -17.27 3.63
CA GLY A 16 0.98 -18.66 3.93
C GLY A 16 0.28 -18.89 5.25
N LEU A 17 -0.07 -17.82 5.99
CA LEU A 17 -0.79 -17.90 7.28
C LEU A 17 -1.84 -16.77 7.42
N ASP A 18 -2.22 -16.13 6.34
CA ASP A 18 -3.16 -15.00 6.30
C ASP A 18 -4.61 -15.46 6.14
N THR A 19 -5.09 -16.29 7.08
CA THR A 19 -6.52 -16.64 7.18
C THR A 19 -7.39 -15.38 7.22
N LYS A 20 -8.69 -15.50 6.94
CA LYS A 20 -9.61 -14.35 6.98
C LYS A 20 -9.52 -13.59 8.31
N GLU A 21 -9.44 -14.28 9.44
CA GLU A 21 -9.31 -13.69 10.78
C GLU A 21 -7.99 -12.93 10.93
N VAL A 22 -6.89 -13.50 10.42
CA VAL A 22 -5.57 -12.85 10.40
C VAL A 22 -5.59 -11.62 9.49
N ALA A 23 -6.23 -11.71 8.32
CA ALA A 23 -6.40 -10.60 7.39
C ALA A 23 -7.18 -9.43 8.02
N VAL A 24 -8.26 -9.70 8.77
CA VAL A 24 -9.02 -8.68 9.52
C VAL A 24 -8.15 -8.02 10.60
N ALA A 25 -7.38 -8.81 11.35
CA ALA A 25 -6.45 -8.28 12.34
C ALA A 25 -5.35 -7.43 11.68
N LEU A 26 -4.83 -7.88 10.53
CA LEU A 26 -3.80 -7.17 9.77
C LEU A 26 -4.31 -5.84 9.22
N ALA A 27 -5.57 -5.77 8.78
CA ALA A 27 -6.22 -4.52 8.37
C ALA A 27 -6.18 -3.47 9.48
N SER A 28 -6.57 -3.86 10.70
CA SER A 28 -6.55 -2.98 11.86
C SER A 28 -5.13 -2.52 12.21
N ALA A 29 -4.14 -3.41 12.08
CA ALA A 29 -2.74 -3.05 12.29
C ALA A 29 -2.22 -2.09 11.20
N ALA A 30 -2.57 -2.32 9.93
CA ALA A 30 -2.17 -1.52 8.80
C ALA A 30 -2.65 -0.06 8.94
N ILE A 31 -3.90 0.15 9.35
CA ILE A 31 -4.46 1.48 9.62
C ILE A 31 -3.67 2.18 10.72
N LYS A 32 -3.50 1.54 11.89
CA LYS A 32 -2.78 2.12 13.04
C LYS A 32 -1.34 2.47 12.71
N LEU A 33 -0.68 1.63 11.92
CA LEU A 33 0.71 1.83 11.52
C LEU A 33 0.86 2.73 10.30
N ARG A 34 -0.23 3.17 9.65
CA ARG A 34 -0.18 3.81 8.32
C ARG A 34 0.71 3.00 7.37
N ALA A 35 0.46 1.70 7.33
CA ALA A 35 1.17 0.72 6.53
C ALA A 35 0.24 0.17 5.44
N PHE A 36 0.83 -0.53 4.47
CA PHE A 36 0.08 -1.21 3.42
C PHE A 36 0.27 -2.72 3.55
N ALA A 37 -0.82 -3.48 3.44
CA ALA A 37 -0.81 -4.91 3.65
C ALA A 37 -1.24 -5.69 2.41
N TYR A 38 -0.46 -6.71 2.07
CA TYR A 38 -0.78 -7.65 1.00
C TYR A 38 -1.32 -8.94 1.61
N LEU A 39 -2.48 -9.35 1.11
CA LEU A 39 -3.23 -10.50 1.57
C LEU A 39 -3.40 -11.50 0.42
N SER A 40 -3.35 -12.79 0.72
CA SER A 40 -3.84 -13.82 -0.19
C SER A 40 -5.37 -13.87 -0.12
N ALA A 41 -6.01 -14.24 -1.22
CA ALA A 41 -7.38 -14.72 -1.15
C ALA A 41 -7.39 -16.12 -0.52
N TRP A 42 -7.29 -16.15 0.81
CA TRP A 42 -6.96 -17.35 1.58
C TRP A 42 -7.92 -18.50 1.31
N GLY A 43 -7.37 -19.65 0.91
CA GLY A 43 -8.13 -20.87 0.64
C GLY A 43 -8.97 -20.86 -0.65
N CYS A 44 -8.97 -19.77 -1.41
CA CYS A 44 -9.70 -19.66 -2.67
C CYS A 44 -9.00 -20.47 -3.78
N LYS A 45 -9.78 -21.26 -4.51
CA LYS A 45 -9.34 -22.11 -5.63
C LYS A 45 -9.84 -21.59 -6.98
N THR A 46 -10.85 -20.73 -6.99
CA THR A 46 -11.44 -20.19 -8.21
C THR A 46 -11.47 -18.67 -8.20
N ILE A 47 -11.60 -18.07 -9.39
CA ILE A 47 -11.76 -16.62 -9.56
C ILE A 47 -12.98 -16.10 -8.79
N SER A 48 -14.10 -16.84 -8.82
CA SER A 48 -15.34 -16.43 -8.17
C SER A 48 -15.21 -16.41 -6.65
N GLU A 49 -14.54 -17.42 -6.07
CA GLU A 49 -14.24 -17.45 -4.64
C GLU A 49 -13.31 -16.30 -4.23
N ALA A 50 -12.31 -15.96 -5.05
CA ALA A 50 -11.40 -14.85 -4.76
C ALA A 50 -12.13 -13.50 -4.80
N MET A 51 -13.01 -13.29 -5.78
CA MET A 51 -13.86 -12.10 -5.87
C MET A 51 -14.80 -11.98 -4.66
N GLU A 52 -15.41 -13.08 -4.24
CA GLU A 52 -16.27 -13.10 -3.05
C GLU A 52 -15.48 -12.87 -1.76
N TYR A 53 -14.28 -13.47 -1.65
CA TYR A 53 -13.39 -13.25 -0.52
C TYR A 53 -13.04 -11.76 -0.37
N ARG A 54 -12.74 -11.07 -1.47
CA ARG A 54 -12.43 -9.63 -1.46
C ARG A 54 -13.56 -8.83 -0.79
N LYS A 55 -14.83 -9.15 -1.04
CA LYS A 55 -15.98 -8.39 -0.50
C LYS A 55 -16.03 -8.31 1.03
N ASN A 56 -15.26 -9.13 1.75
CA ASN A 56 -15.14 -9.06 3.21
C ASN A 56 -14.37 -7.83 3.71
N PHE A 57 -13.73 -7.04 2.83
CA PHE A 57 -12.86 -5.93 3.20
C PHE A 57 -13.29 -4.63 2.51
N SER A 58 -13.12 -3.51 3.21
CA SER A 58 -13.35 -2.14 2.71
C SER A 58 -12.14 -1.21 2.92
N GLN A 59 -11.05 -1.73 3.49
CA GLN A 59 -9.92 -0.92 3.93
C GLN A 59 -8.98 -0.62 2.76
N ARG A 60 -8.70 0.66 2.55
CA ARG A 60 -7.77 1.16 1.51
C ARG A 60 -6.32 0.72 1.70
N GLU A 61 -5.96 0.25 2.89
CA GLU A 61 -4.64 -0.28 3.28
C GLU A 61 -4.40 -1.71 2.82
N LEU A 62 -5.43 -2.39 2.33
CA LEU A 62 -5.35 -3.79 1.95
C LEU A 62 -5.32 -3.97 0.43
N MET A 63 -4.57 -4.97 0.00
CA MET A 63 -4.63 -5.50 -1.36
C MET A 63 -4.73 -7.02 -1.31
N VAL A 64 -5.80 -7.57 -1.88
CA VAL A 64 -5.98 -9.01 -2.01
C VAL A 64 -5.34 -9.47 -3.31
N ILE A 65 -4.58 -10.56 -3.24
CA ILE A 65 -3.85 -11.17 -4.33
C ILE A 65 -4.33 -12.60 -4.54
N TRP A 66 -4.58 -12.96 -5.79
CA TRP A 66 -4.87 -14.35 -6.18
C TRP A 66 -4.48 -14.61 -7.64
N PRO A 67 -3.86 -15.74 -7.98
CA PRO A 67 -3.45 -16.86 -7.11
C PRO A 67 -2.01 -16.67 -6.57
N ASP A 68 -1.28 -17.75 -6.30
CA ASP A 68 0.12 -17.75 -5.87
C ASP A 68 1.10 -18.01 -7.03
N PHE A 69 2.39 -17.76 -6.81
CA PHE A 69 3.43 -18.24 -7.72
C PHE A 69 3.86 -19.67 -7.37
N LEU A 70 4.59 -20.29 -8.28
CA LEU A 70 5.32 -21.54 -8.09
C LEU A 70 6.82 -21.29 -8.21
N ALA A 71 7.62 -22.03 -7.46
CA ALA A 71 9.08 -22.03 -7.57
C ALA A 71 9.64 -23.42 -7.21
N TRP A 72 10.87 -23.70 -7.64
CA TRP A 72 11.57 -24.92 -7.23
C TRP A 72 12.05 -24.81 -5.78
N ASP A 73 11.63 -25.75 -4.93
CA ASP A 73 12.11 -25.91 -3.56
C ASP A 73 13.28 -26.89 -3.57
N THR A 74 14.48 -26.39 -3.30
CA THR A 74 15.72 -27.20 -3.28
C THR A 74 15.81 -28.13 -2.08
N VAL A 75 15.08 -27.86 -1.00
CA VAL A 75 15.05 -28.72 0.19
C VAL A 75 14.13 -29.91 -0.05
N LYS A 76 12.96 -29.67 -0.64
CA LYS A 76 11.98 -30.73 -0.97
C LYS A 76 12.22 -31.39 -2.33
N ASN A 77 13.10 -30.81 -3.14
CA ASN A 77 13.40 -31.25 -4.50
C ASN A 77 12.16 -31.38 -5.40
N THR A 78 11.25 -30.40 -5.29
CA THR A 78 9.99 -30.34 -6.05
C THR A 78 9.55 -28.91 -6.27
N THR A 79 8.67 -28.67 -7.23
CA THR A 79 7.94 -27.40 -7.34
C THR A 79 7.02 -27.23 -6.14
N ALA A 80 7.09 -26.07 -5.49
CA ALA A 80 6.27 -25.70 -4.34
C ALA A 80 5.68 -24.30 -4.51
N THR A 81 4.70 -23.98 -3.66
CA THR A 81 4.09 -22.65 -3.61
C THR A 81 5.11 -21.60 -3.21
N ALA A 82 5.26 -20.57 -4.03
CA ALA A 82 5.94 -19.34 -3.70
C ALA A 82 4.87 -18.27 -3.45
N TYR A 83 4.55 -18.04 -2.19
CA TYR A 83 3.44 -17.16 -1.80
C TYR A 83 3.53 -15.78 -2.48
N ALA A 84 2.49 -15.40 -3.20
CA ALA A 84 2.44 -14.12 -3.92
C ALA A 84 2.55 -12.94 -2.96
N THR A 85 1.99 -13.06 -1.76
CA THR A 85 2.14 -12.05 -0.70
C THR A 85 3.61 -11.86 -0.32
N ALA A 86 4.40 -12.92 -0.12
CA ALA A 86 5.84 -12.79 0.15
C ALA A 86 6.58 -12.06 -0.98
N ARG A 87 6.26 -12.40 -2.24
CA ARG A 87 6.85 -11.73 -3.41
C ARG A 87 6.42 -10.26 -3.50
N ALA A 88 5.17 -9.95 -3.16
CA ALA A 88 4.67 -8.58 -3.11
C ALA A 88 5.39 -7.74 -2.05
N LEU A 89 5.63 -8.28 -0.84
CA LEU A 89 6.39 -7.59 0.22
C LEU A 89 7.79 -7.20 -0.27
N GLY A 90 8.54 -8.17 -0.83
CA GLY A 90 9.89 -7.93 -1.34
C GLY A 90 9.91 -6.96 -2.52
N LEU A 91 8.97 -7.13 -3.46
CA LEU A 91 8.87 -6.27 -4.63
C LEU A 91 8.48 -4.83 -4.25
N ARG A 92 7.59 -4.67 -3.26
CA ARG A 92 7.21 -3.36 -2.75
C ARG A 92 8.41 -2.62 -2.15
N ALA A 93 9.21 -3.31 -1.34
CA ALA A 93 10.43 -2.76 -0.78
C ALA A 93 11.44 -2.38 -1.87
N TYR A 94 11.59 -3.22 -2.90
CA TYR A 94 12.45 -2.93 -4.06
C TYR A 94 11.97 -1.67 -4.80
N ILE A 95 10.69 -1.59 -5.16
CA ILE A 95 10.13 -0.44 -5.88
C ILE A 95 10.30 0.85 -5.06
N ASP A 96 10.06 0.80 -3.75
CA ASP A 96 10.23 1.95 -2.86
C ASP A 96 11.66 2.51 -2.90
N GLN A 97 12.68 1.65 -3.03
CA GLN A 97 14.08 2.06 -3.10
C GLN A 97 14.50 2.55 -4.48
N THR A 98 14.02 1.90 -5.55
CA THR A 98 14.52 2.17 -6.91
C THR A 98 13.73 3.23 -7.67
N VAL A 99 12.43 3.36 -7.38
CA VAL A 99 11.53 4.29 -8.07
C VAL A 99 10.82 5.20 -7.07
N GLY A 100 10.31 4.64 -5.98
CA GLY A 100 9.59 5.35 -4.93
C GLY A 100 8.21 4.79 -4.64
N TRP A 101 7.62 5.24 -3.53
CA TRP A 101 6.31 4.78 -3.04
C TRP A 101 5.13 5.10 -3.98
N HIS A 102 5.32 6.05 -4.90
CA HIS A 102 4.30 6.49 -5.85
C HIS A 102 4.09 5.50 -7.02
N LYS A 103 5.06 4.60 -7.27
CA LYS A 103 4.91 3.53 -8.27
C LYS A 103 4.18 2.34 -7.65
N THR A 104 3.15 1.82 -8.33
CA THR A 104 2.39 0.63 -7.90
C THR A 104 3.15 -0.68 -8.19
N LEU A 105 2.80 -1.78 -7.51
CA LEU A 105 3.38 -3.10 -7.78
C LEU A 105 3.05 -3.64 -9.18
N SER A 106 1.95 -3.17 -9.77
CA SER A 106 1.44 -3.65 -11.05
C SER A 106 2.48 -3.49 -12.17
N ASN A 107 2.54 -4.52 -13.01
CA ASN A 107 3.39 -4.62 -14.19
C ASN A 107 4.91 -4.58 -13.91
N VAL A 108 5.34 -4.86 -12.68
CA VAL A 108 6.75 -5.02 -12.34
C VAL A 108 7.14 -6.50 -12.36
N GLY A 109 8.31 -6.80 -12.94
CA GLY A 109 8.79 -8.18 -13.09
C GLY A 109 9.10 -8.84 -11.74
N VAL A 110 8.62 -10.07 -11.56
CA VAL A 110 8.85 -10.90 -10.38
C VAL A 110 9.97 -11.91 -10.68
N GLN A 111 10.96 -11.95 -9.80
CA GLN A 111 12.11 -12.85 -9.90
C GLN A 111 11.92 -14.12 -9.06
N GLY A 112 12.62 -15.19 -9.43
CA GLY A 112 12.69 -16.42 -8.63
C GLY A 112 11.39 -17.24 -8.60
N VAL A 113 10.57 -17.12 -9.64
CA VAL A 113 9.31 -17.87 -9.83
C VAL A 113 9.32 -18.56 -11.19
N THR A 114 8.72 -19.75 -11.25
CA THR A 114 8.70 -20.63 -12.43
C THR A 114 7.30 -20.85 -12.98
N GLY A 115 6.25 -20.46 -12.25
CA GLY A 115 4.87 -20.67 -12.64
C GLY A 115 3.88 -19.89 -11.78
N ILE A 116 2.60 -20.08 -12.08
CA ILE A 116 1.45 -19.56 -11.34
C ILE A 116 0.64 -20.77 -10.86
N SER A 117 0.14 -20.75 -9.63
CA SER A 117 -0.49 -21.90 -8.98
C SER A 117 -1.90 -22.22 -9.48
N ALA A 118 -2.57 -21.26 -10.11
CA ALA A 118 -3.85 -21.46 -10.78
C ALA A 118 -3.85 -20.77 -12.16
N SER A 119 -4.61 -21.31 -13.09
CA SER A 119 -4.78 -20.70 -14.40
C SER A 119 -5.56 -19.40 -14.28
N VAL A 120 -5.02 -18.33 -14.84
CA VAL A 120 -5.69 -17.04 -15.02
C VAL A 120 -5.57 -16.72 -16.50
N PHE A 121 -6.70 -16.73 -17.22
CA PHE A 121 -6.70 -16.29 -18.60
C PHE A 121 -6.43 -14.79 -18.66
N TRP A 122 -5.44 -14.41 -19.46
CA TRP A 122 -5.06 -13.03 -19.70
C TRP A 122 -4.65 -12.90 -21.16
N ASP A 123 -5.17 -11.89 -21.82
CA ASP A 123 -4.80 -11.47 -23.16
C ASP A 123 -4.82 -9.94 -23.22
N LEU A 124 -3.92 -9.34 -24.01
CA LEU A 124 -3.81 -7.88 -24.07
C LEU A 124 -4.95 -7.23 -24.89
N GLN A 125 -5.51 -7.96 -25.85
CA GLN A 125 -6.48 -7.44 -26.82
C GLN A 125 -7.91 -7.90 -26.52
N ALA A 126 -8.08 -9.04 -25.85
CA ALA A 126 -9.38 -9.50 -25.41
C ALA A 126 -9.87 -8.73 -24.18
N SER A 127 -11.17 -8.43 -24.15
CA SER A 127 -11.84 -7.92 -22.96
C SER A 127 -12.56 -9.06 -22.22
N GLY A 128 -12.79 -8.88 -20.92
CA GLY A 128 -13.49 -9.86 -20.10
C GLY A 128 -12.64 -11.10 -19.81
N THR A 129 -11.32 -10.95 -19.78
CA THR A 129 -10.41 -12.00 -19.34
C THR A 129 -10.58 -12.27 -17.85
N ASP A 130 -10.13 -13.42 -17.35
CA ASP A 130 -10.17 -13.71 -15.90
C ASP A 130 -9.43 -12.63 -15.11
N ALA A 131 -8.33 -12.12 -15.68
CA ALA A 131 -7.57 -11.04 -15.09
C ALA A 131 -8.34 -9.71 -15.04
N ASP A 132 -9.16 -9.40 -16.04
CA ASP A 132 -10.03 -8.22 -16.03
C ASP A 132 -11.10 -8.35 -14.94
N LEU A 133 -11.77 -9.50 -14.87
CA LEU A 133 -12.81 -9.78 -13.87
C LEU A 133 -12.27 -9.67 -12.45
N LEU A 134 -11.11 -10.27 -12.18
CA LEU A 134 -10.44 -10.16 -10.88
C LEU A 134 -10.09 -8.71 -10.56
N ASN A 135 -9.52 -7.98 -11.51
CA ASN A 135 -9.14 -6.60 -11.30
C ASN A 135 -10.36 -5.70 -11.05
N GLU A 136 -11.44 -5.86 -11.81
CA GLU A 136 -12.71 -5.15 -11.60
C GLU A 136 -13.29 -5.40 -10.21
N ALA A 137 -13.15 -6.61 -9.69
CA ALA A 137 -13.53 -6.95 -8.31
C ALA A 137 -12.53 -6.46 -7.25
N GLY A 138 -11.42 -5.81 -7.62
CA GLY A 138 -10.41 -5.33 -6.68
C GLY A 138 -9.47 -6.43 -6.16
N VAL A 139 -9.30 -7.51 -6.93
CA VAL A 139 -8.32 -8.58 -6.68
C VAL A 139 -7.16 -8.42 -7.65
N THR A 140 -5.95 -8.28 -7.12
CA THR A 140 -4.73 -8.26 -7.94
C THR A 140 -4.37 -9.67 -8.35
N THR A 141 -4.11 -9.89 -9.64
CA THR A 141 -3.76 -11.20 -10.16
C THR A 141 -2.34 -11.30 -10.68
N LEU A 142 -1.97 -12.46 -11.22
CA LEU A 142 -0.65 -12.78 -11.73
C LEU A 142 -0.76 -13.09 -13.21
N VAL A 143 0.12 -12.52 -14.02
CA VAL A 143 0.17 -12.75 -15.47
C VAL A 143 1.58 -13.12 -15.92
N ARG A 144 1.67 -13.74 -17.09
CA ARG A 144 2.94 -14.06 -17.74
C ARG A 144 3.05 -13.34 -19.09
N LYS A 145 3.78 -12.24 -19.10
CA LYS A 145 4.20 -11.51 -20.30
C LYS A 145 5.57 -10.91 -20.08
N ASP A 146 6.54 -11.30 -20.90
CA ASP A 146 7.95 -10.91 -20.75
C ASP A 146 8.45 -11.16 -19.31
N GLY A 147 8.10 -12.33 -18.78
CA GLY A 147 8.28 -12.72 -17.38
C GLY A 147 6.96 -12.77 -16.59
N PHE A 148 7.08 -13.07 -15.30
CA PHE A 148 5.95 -13.09 -14.37
C PHE A 148 5.75 -11.72 -13.74
N ARG A 149 4.50 -11.28 -13.61
CA ARG A 149 4.17 -9.93 -13.13
C ARG A 149 2.91 -9.95 -12.28
N PHE A 150 2.83 -9.04 -11.32
CA PHE A 150 1.55 -8.66 -10.72
C PHE A 150 0.74 -7.85 -11.74
N TRP A 151 -0.55 -8.12 -11.80
CA TRP A 151 -1.50 -7.46 -12.68
C TRP A 151 -2.67 -6.96 -11.88
N GLY A 152 -2.61 -5.68 -11.56
CA GLY A 152 -3.56 -5.02 -10.69
C GLY A 152 -2.88 -4.14 -9.65
N ASN A 153 -3.56 -3.06 -9.31
CA ASN A 153 -3.12 -2.07 -8.33
C ASN A 153 -4.29 -1.52 -7.52
N ARG A 154 -5.46 -2.15 -7.59
CA ARG A 154 -6.63 -1.74 -6.83
C ARG A 154 -6.51 -2.22 -5.38
N THR A 155 -6.97 -1.40 -4.46
CA THR A 155 -7.01 -1.69 -3.02
C THR A 155 -8.37 -2.27 -2.63
N CYS A 156 -8.54 -2.55 -1.33
CA CYS A 156 -9.82 -2.94 -0.80
C CYS A 156 -10.78 -1.76 -0.50
N SER A 157 -10.39 -0.53 -0.83
CA SER A 157 -11.15 0.70 -0.53
C SER A 157 -12.60 0.64 -1.06
N ASP A 158 -13.53 1.14 -0.25
CA ASP A 158 -14.90 1.50 -0.66
C ASP A 158 -14.99 2.97 -1.14
N ASP A 159 -14.02 3.81 -0.78
CA ASP A 159 -13.85 5.16 -1.32
C ASP A 159 -13.12 5.13 -2.67
N PRO A 160 -13.74 5.58 -3.78
CA PRO A 160 -13.11 5.65 -5.10
C PRO A 160 -11.83 6.49 -5.15
N LEU A 161 -11.67 7.47 -4.25
CA LEU A 161 -10.46 8.30 -4.17
C LEU A 161 -9.21 7.48 -3.83
N PHE A 162 -9.39 6.40 -3.07
CA PHE A 162 -8.32 5.52 -2.63
C PHE A 162 -8.37 4.13 -3.29
N LEU A 163 -9.00 4.07 -4.47
CA LEU A 163 -9.11 2.86 -5.24
C LEU A 163 -7.75 2.25 -5.61
N PHE A 164 -6.70 3.06 -5.82
CA PHE A 164 -5.39 2.55 -6.23
C PHE A 164 -4.33 2.66 -5.13
N GLU A 165 -3.42 1.68 -5.11
CA GLU A 165 -2.33 1.52 -4.13
C GLU A 165 -1.54 2.81 -3.91
N ASN A 166 -1.17 3.51 -4.98
CA ASN A 166 -0.36 4.73 -4.92
C ASN A 166 -1.05 5.86 -4.16
N TYR A 167 -2.38 5.97 -4.20
CA TYR A 167 -3.11 6.99 -3.42
C TYR A 167 -3.05 6.71 -1.93
N THR A 168 -3.25 5.45 -1.51
CA THR A 168 -3.07 5.05 -0.11
C THR A 168 -1.65 5.28 0.37
N ARG A 169 -0.68 4.78 -0.38
CA ARG A 169 0.75 4.90 -0.04
C ARG A 169 1.19 6.35 0.06
N THR A 170 0.77 7.20 -0.89
CA THR A 170 1.12 8.63 -0.88
C THR A 170 0.52 9.34 0.34
N ALA A 171 -0.75 9.10 0.66
CA ALA A 171 -1.37 9.71 1.84
C ALA A 171 -0.67 9.31 3.14
N GLN A 172 -0.30 8.04 3.29
CA GLN A 172 0.43 7.54 4.45
C GLN A 172 1.81 8.20 4.58
N VAL A 173 2.59 8.21 3.50
CA VAL A 173 3.94 8.81 3.49
C VAL A 173 3.89 10.32 3.75
N LEU A 174 2.95 11.04 3.15
CA LEU A 174 2.79 12.47 3.40
C LEU A 174 2.43 12.75 4.87
N ALA A 175 1.48 12.01 5.43
CA ALA A 175 1.07 12.19 6.83
C ALA A 175 2.21 11.92 7.82
N ASP A 176 3.08 10.95 7.53
CA ASP A 176 4.25 10.67 8.37
C ASP A 176 5.36 11.70 8.15
N THR A 177 5.64 12.08 6.90
CA THR A 177 6.65 13.10 6.57
C THR A 177 6.32 14.44 7.25
N MET A 178 5.03 14.83 7.25
CA MET A 178 4.58 16.05 7.93
C MET A 178 4.73 15.94 9.44
N ALA A 179 4.32 14.83 10.04
CA ALA A 179 4.42 14.65 11.50
C ALA A 179 5.88 14.64 11.98
N GLU A 180 6.75 13.92 11.29
CA GLU A 180 8.17 13.80 11.65
C GLU A 180 8.93 15.11 11.44
N ALA A 181 8.64 15.85 10.36
CA ALA A 181 9.29 17.13 10.07
C ALA A 181 8.97 18.25 11.09
N HIS A 182 7.88 18.12 11.85
CA HIS A 182 7.42 19.16 12.80
C HIS A 182 7.56 18.74 14.26
N MET A 183 8.27 17.65 14.54
CA MET A 183 8.60 17.24 15.92
C MET A 183 9.28 18.37 16.71
N TRP A 184 10.07 19.23 16.05
CA TRP A 184 10.75 20.37 16.67
C TRP A 184 9.79 21.45 17.19
N ALA A 185 8.57 21.52 16.67
CA ALA A 185 7.55 22.50 17.04
C ALA A 185 6.74 22.05 18.25
N VAL A 186 6.81 20.77 18.63
CA VAL A 186 6.16 20.23 19.83
C VAL A 186 6.74 20.92 21.07
N ASP A 187 5.86 21.27 22.02
CA ASP A 187 6.16 21.97 23.27
C ASP A 187 6.75 23.39 23.12
N LYS A 188 6.70 23.98 21.93
CA LYS A 188 7.03 25.41 21.74
C LYS A 188 5.83 26.31 22.02
N PRO A 189 6.05 27.55 22.50
CA PRO A 189 4.97 28.53 22.63
C PRO A 189 4.28 28.80 21.29
N ILE A 190 2.96 28.68 21.25
CA ILE A 190 2.17 28.98 20.06
C ILE A 190 2.23 30.49 19.82
N THR A 191 2.88 30.87 18.71
CA THR A 191 2.98 32.25 18.23
C THR A 191 2.63 32.30 16.75
N ALA A 192 2.21 33.46 16.26
CA ALA A 192 1.93 33.63 14.82
C ALA A 192 3.16 33.29 13.96
N THR A 193 4.37 33.55 14.45
CA THR A 193 5.62 33.18 13.78
C THR A 193 5.79 31.66 13.71
N LEU A 194 5.56 30.93 14.81
CA LEU A 194 5.65 29.47 14.82
C LEU A 194 4.69 28.84 13.79
N ILE A 195 3.46 29.33 13.70
CA ILE A 195 2.47 28.84 12.73
C ILE A 195 2.94 29.09 11.30
N ARG A 196 3.49 30.29 11.00
CA ARG A 196 4.06 30.59 9.68
C ARG A 196 5.25 29.70 9.36
N ASP A 197 6.16 29.50 10.30
CA ASP A 197 7.35 28.64 10.12
C ASP A 197 6.95 27.19 9.81
N ILE A 198 5.90 26.67 10.47
CA ILE A 198 5.33 25.34 10.19
C ILE A 198 4.78 25.30 8.76
N VAL A 199 3.94 26.26 8.38
CA VAL A 199 3.33 26.31 7.03
C VAL A 199 4.40 26.44 5.94
N ASP A 200 5.42 27.27 6.15
CA ASP A 200 6.52 27.46 5.22
C ASP A 200 7.39 26.21 5.10
N GLY A 201 7.63 25.51 6.21
CA GLY A 201 8.33 24.22 6.25
C GLY A 201 7.60 23.14 5.46
N ILE A 202 6.28 22.99 5.66
CA ILE A 202 5.45 22.03 4.89
C ILE A 202 5.47 22.39 3.40
N ASN A 203 5.29 23.65 3.05
CA ASN A 203 5.31 24.11 1.66
C ASN A 203 6.68 23.90 1.01
N ALA A 204 7.79 24.06 1.75
CA ALA A 204 9.12 23.73 1.27
C ALA A 204 9.25 22.24 0.95
N LYS A 205 8.74 21.35 1.82
CA LYS A 205 8.75 19.91 1.57
C LYS A 205 7.90 19.53 0.36
N PHE A 206 6.73 20.14 0.18
CA PHE A 206 5.93 19.92 -1.03
C PHE A 206 6.64 20.33 -2.32
N ARG A 207 7.38 21.45 -2.31
CA ARG A 207 8.20 21.85 -3.46
C ARG A 207 9.28 20.81 -3.78
N GLU A 208 9.96 20.28 -2.77
CA GLU A 208 10.95 19.21 -2.92
C GLU A 208 10.34 17.91 -3.48
N LEU A 209 9.18 17.50 -2.96
CA LEU A 209 8.48 16.31 -3.45
C LEU A 209 8.01 16.49 -4.91
N LYS A 210 7.54 17.69 -5.27
CA LYS A 210 7.17 18.06 -6.64
C LYS A 210 8.38 18.04 -7.58
N SER A 211 9.51 18.64 -7.18
CA SER A 211 10.72 18.66 -8.01
C SER A 211 11.28 17.26 -8.27
N ASN A 212 11.11 16.36 -7.29
CA ASN A 212 11.53 14.96 -7.42
C ASN A 212 10.48 14.05 -8.09
N GLY A 213 9.34 14.61 -8.53
CA GLY A 213 8.31 13.86 -9.25
C GLY A 213 7.43 12.94 -8.38
N TYR A 214 7.47 13.05 -7.06
CA TYR A 214 6.66 12.23 -6.14
C TYR A 214 5.19 12.65 -6.11
N ILE A 215 4.93 13.94 -6.32
CA ILE A 215 3.58 14.54 -6.34
C ILE A 215 3.50 15.55 -7.50
N VAL A 216 2.28 15.83 -7.95
CA VAL A 216 2.03 16.86 -8.97
C VAL A 216 2.05 18.26 -8.34
N GLU A 217 1.36 18.42 -7.21
CA GLU A 217 1.24 19.68 -6.50
C GLU A 217 0.89 19.44 -5.02
N GLY A 218 1.15 20.44 -4.18
CA GLY A 218 0.78 20.46 -2.76
C GLY A 218 0.86 21.87 -2.21
N LYS A 219 -0.10 22.25 -1.37
CA LYS A 219 -0.12 23.54 -0.68
C LYS A 219 -0.60 23.33 0.75
N CYS A 220 0.12 23.93 1.69
CA CYS A 220 -0.28 24.06 3.09
C CYS A 220 -0.68 25.51 3.35
N TRP A 221 -1.73 25.69 4.14
CA TRP A 221 -2.19 26.98 4.64
C TRP A 221 -2.72 26.80 6.07
N PHE A 222 -2.72 27.89 6.82
CA PHE A 222 -3.39 27.96 8.11
C PHE A 222 -4.85 28.36 7.87
N ASP A 223 -5.78 27.60 8.46
CA ASP A 223 -7.20 27.90 8.42
C ASP A 223 -7.63 28.51 9.76
N GLU A 224 -8.04 29.77 9.75
CA GLU A 224 -8.46 30.50 10.94
C GLU A 224 -9.81 30.00 11.49
N GLU A 225 -10.68 29.45 10.65
CA GLU A 225 -11.99 28.94 11.07
C GLU A 225 -11.84 27.64 11.89
N SER A 226 -10.87 26.80 11.52
CA SER A 226 -10.56 25.56 12.22
C SER A 226 -9.69 25.76 13.48
N ASN A 227 -9.16 26.97 13.72
CA ASN A 227 -8.21 27.28 14.78
C ASN A 227 -8.65 28.47 15.64
N ASP A 228 -9.81 28.32 16.29
CA ASP A 228 -10.34 29.35 17.17
C ASP A 228 -9.51 29.56 18.46
N LYS A 229 -9.86 30.62 19.21
CA LYS A 229 -9.16 31.00 20.44
C LYS A 229 -9.15 29.89 21.49
N GLU A 230 -10.23 29.13 21.61
CA GLU A 230 -10.34 28.07 22.61
C GLU A 230 -9.47 26.85 22.23
N THR A 231 -9.40 26.52 20.95
CA THR A 231 -8.56 25.45 20.40
C THR A 231 -7.08 25.77 20.57
N LEU A 232 -6.66 26.99 20.23
CA LEU A 232 -5.27 27.44 20.42
C LEU A 232 -4.90 27.52 21.91
N LYS A 233 -5.82 27.96 22.77
CA LYS A 233 -5.62 27.97 24.23
C LYS A 233 -5.48 26.56 24.81
N ALA A 234 -6.13 25.58 24.21
CA ALA A 234 -5.98 24.16 24.54
C ALA A 234 -4.69 23.54 23.97
N GLY A 235 -3.81 24.32 23.32
CA GLY A 235 -2.55 23.85 22.75
C GLY A 235 -2.73 23.03 21.47
N LYS A 236 -3.86 23.18 20.77
CA LYS A 236 -4.15 22.47 19.53
C LYS A 236 -3.99 23.41 18.33
N LEU A 237 -3.32 22.91 17.29
CA LEU A 237 -3.06 23.55 16.00
C LEU A 237 -3.30 22.54 14.89
#